data_AF-A0AAV0T8B5-F1
#
_entry.id   AF-A0AAV0T8B5-F1
#
_cell.length_a   1.000
_cell.length_b   1.000
_cell.length_c   1.000
_cell.angle_alpha   90.00
_cell.angle_beta   90.00
_cell.angle_gamma   90.00
#
_symmetry.space_group_name_H-M   'P 1'
#
loop_
_entity.id
_entity.type
_entity.pdbx_description
1 polymer ?
#
loop_
_entity_poly.entity_id
_entity_poly.type
_entity_poly.pdbx_seq_one_letter_code
_entity_poly.pdbx_strand_id
1 'polypeptide(L)'
;MIAKVYDQYTNFVSLELNLFSLKFSGSYRAYNDPIQIPSGEHLNVRNGVFVDNTSSFQRPVLIIMDRNEDIATALHHPSTYQALVDDVLSIQMNRVKVSVKYPVAGTTVVMMTDWWNAHAIDANEKEMKPVTGKEEMIRAQTGGGDALLNGTKDLVAAVDTLPALVEKKKMLEVHTNIFHAAFQGVTKRHIPSYSMLEQNLIDGSHVDKTEVLQLLASTEMGTMADKMRLLMIYFLSTMCCNIRAAGGLYAGVEVSPQALGFSTTCQCWSEPAV
;
A
#
# COMPACT_ATOMS: atom_id res chain seq x y z
N MET A 1 -22.18 34.67 -24.11
CA MET A 1 -23.06 34.62 -22.92
C MET A 1 -22.82 33.28 -22.25
N ILE A 2 -22.47 33.23 -20.96
CA ILE A 2 -22.25 31.97 -20.23
C ILE A 2 -23.62 31.37 -19.90
N ALA A 3 -23.85 30.10 -20.25
CA ALA A 3 -25.16 29.46 -20.11
C ALA A 3 -25.47 29.03 -18.67
N LYS A 4 -24.50 28.42 -17.97
CA LYS A 4 -24.62 27.98 -16.57
C LYS A 4 -23.25 27.89 -15.91
N VAL A 5 -23.24 28.02 -14.58
CA VAL A 5 -22.10 27.79 -13.69
C VAL A 5 -22.58 26.88 -12.56
N TYR A 6 -21.80 25.85 -12.21
CA TYR A 6 -22.13 24.87 -11.18
C TYR A 6 -20.90 24.58 -10.32
N ASP A 7 -21.12 24.46 -9.01
CA ASP A 7 -20.15 23.86 -8.08
C ASP A 7 -20.52 22.38 -7.89
N GLN A 8 -19.62 21.48 -8.29
CA GLN A 8 -19.88 20.03 -8.23
C GLN A 8 -19.47 19.38 -6.91
N TYR A 9 -18.65 20.07 -6.08
CA TYR A 9 -18.13 19.57 -4.81
C TYR A 9 -17.44 18.18 -4.88
N THR A 10 -16.87 17.83 -6.03
CA THR A 10 -16.18 16.54 -6.29
C THR A 10 -14.66 16.64 -6.14
N ASN A 11 -14.16 17.47 -5.20
CA ASN A 11 -12.72 17.69 -5.03
C ASN A 11 -12.04 16.60 -4.18
N PHE A 12 -12.26 15.33 -4.55
CA PHE A 12 -11.62 14.16 -3.96
C PHE A 12 -11.60 13.02 -4.98
N VAL A 13 -10.77 12.01 -4.72
CA VAL A 13 -10.68 10.79 -5.53
C VAL A 13 -11.19 9.63 -4.69
N SER A 14 -12.22 8.92 -5.16
CA SER A 14 -12.60 7.62 -4.58
C SER A 14 -11.59 6.58 -5.03
N LEU A 15 -10.85 6.01 -4.08
CA LEU A 15 -9.92 4.92 -4.32
C LEU A 15 -10.63 3.57 -4.13
N GLU A 16 -11.51 3.47 -3.14
CA GLU A 16 -12.38 2.31 -2.93
C GLU A 16 -13.78 2.77 -2.49
N LEU A 17 -14.68 1.82 -2.22
CA LEU A 17 -16.04 2.11 -1.74
C LEU A 17 -16.03 2.94 -0.44
N ASN A 18 -15.06 2.68 0.45
CA ASN A 18 -14.94 3.32 1.77
C ASN A 18 -13.60 4.06 1.95
N LEU A 19 -12.87 4.32 0.85
CA LEU A 19 -11.56 4.98 0.89
C LEU A 19 -11.52 6.08 -0.16
N PHE A 20 -11.22 7.31 0.27
CA PHE A 20 -11.01 8.44 -0.62
C PHE A 20 -9.71 9.17 -0.27
N SER A 21 -9.21 9.95 -1.23
CA SER A 21 -8.04 10.80 -1.04
C SER A 21 -8.31 12.21 -1.56
N LEU A 22 -7.85 13.22 -0.82
CA LEU A 22 -7.84 14.63 -1.26
C LEU A 22 -6.68 14.92 -2.21
N LYS A 23 -5.77 13.96 -2.42
CA LYS A 23 -4.62 14.07 -3.33
C LYS A 23 -3.67 15.22 -3.01
N PHE A 24 -3.47 15.52 -1.73
CA PHE A 24 -2.43 16.44 -1.27
C PHE A 24 -1.14 15.69 -0.93
N SER A 25 -0.28 15.50 -1.94
CA SER A 25 1.04 14.88 -1.76
C SER A 25 1.97 15.78 -0.94
N GLY A 26 2.70 15.21 0.03
CA GLY A 26 3.63 15.97 0.87
C GLY A 26 2.96 16.84 1.94
N SER A 27 1.65 16.63 2.18
CA SER A 27 0.88 17.40 3.17
C SER A 27 1.46 17.33 4.58
N TYR A 28 1.91 16.14 5.03
CA TYR A 28 2.52 15.99 6.35
C TYR A 28 3.75 16.89 6.52
N ARG A 29 4.62 16.96 5.51
CA ARG A 29 5.75 17.91 5.54
C ARG A 29 5.26 19.35 5.51
N ALA A 30 4.31 19.68 4.64
CA ALA A 30 3.80 21.05 4.52
C ALA A 30 3.16 21.59 5.81
N TYR A 31 2.46 20.73 6.58
CA TYR A 31 1.87 21.12 7.86
C TYR A 31 2.88 21.20 9.01
N ASN A 32 4.02 20.55 8.88
CA ASN A 32 5.05 20.44 9.92
C ASN A 32 6.36 21.15 9.54
N ASP A 33 6.42 21.86 8.42
CA ASP A 33 7.62 22.60 8.01
C ASP A 33 7.70 23.90 8.83
N PRO A 34 8.75 24.12 9.64
CA PRO A 34 8.86 25.29 10.50
C PRO A 34 8.94 26.62 9.73
N ILE A 35 9.25 26.57 8.43
CA ILE A 35 9.34 27.76 7.56
C ILE A 35 7.95 28.10 7.00
N GLN A 36 7.02 27.15 6.98
CA GLN A 36 5.69 27.36 6.42
C GLN A 36 4.80 28.07 7.44
N ILE A 37 4.57 29.37 7.22
CA ILE A 37 3.68 30.19 8.07
C ILE A 37 2.29 29.55 8.04
N PRO A 38 1.72 29.13 9.19
CA PRO A 38 0.39 28.55 9.22
C PRO A 38 -0.60 29.65 8.83
N SER A 39 -1.29 29.46 7.70
CA SER A 39 -2.54 30.15 7.42
C SER A 39 -3.60 29.58 8.37
N GLY A 40 -3.54 30.02 9.63
CA GLY A 40 -4.39 29.58 10.73
C GLY A 40 -5.86 30.01 10.65
N GLU A 41 -6.44 30.08 9.45
CA GLU A 41 -7.79 30.61 9.21
C GLU A 41 -8.64 29.72 8.30
N HIS A 42 -8.85 28.44 8.63
CA HIS A 42 -9.86 27.66 7.88
C HIS A 42 -10.79 26.76 8.71
N LEU A 43 -10.51 26.53 9.99
CA LEU A 43 -11.45 25.85 10.89
C LEU A 43 -12.27 26.90 11.66
N ASN A 44 -13.04 27.70 10.92
CA ASN A 44 -14.19 28.36 11.55
C ASN A 44 -15.12 27.25 12.04
N VAL A 45 -15.17 27.03 13.35
CA VAL A 45 -16.04 26.06 14.03
C VAL A 45 -17.48 26.43 13.69
N ARG A 46 -17.99 25.90 12.58
CA ARG A 46 -19.42 25.89 12.30
C ARG A 46 -20.01 24.80 13.18
N ASN A 47 -20.71 25.20 14.24
CA ASN A 47 -21.46 24.28 15.07
C ASN A 47 -22.44 23.49 14.18
N GLY A 48 -22.18 22.19 14.04
CA GLY A 48 -23.03 21.25 13.31
C GLY A 48 -22.74 21.17 11.81
N VAL A 49 -21.82 20.29 11.42
CA VAL A 49 -21.62 19.87 10.01
C VAL A 49 -22.79 19.01 9.51
N PHE A 50 -23.52 18.36 10.43
CA PHE A 50 -24.65 17.46 10.14
C PHE A 50 -25.96 17.96 10.76
N VAL A 51 -26.32 19.23 10.55
CA VAL A 51 -27.61 19.78 11.01
C VAL A 51 -28.68 19.46 9.96
N ASP A 52 -29.03 18.19 9.84
CA ASP A 52 -30.23 17.79 9.12
C ASP A 52 -31.35 17.48 10.11
N ASN A 53 -32.47 18.17 9.91
CA ASN A 53 -33.63 18.26 10.79
C ASN A 53 -34.57 17.05 10.64
N THR A 54 -34.00 15.85 10.50
CA THR A 54 -34.76 14.60 10.32
C THR A 54 -34.36 13.62 11.41
N SER A 55 -35.35 13.12 12.13
CA SER A 55 -35.25 12.12 13.19
C SER A 55 -34.71 10.77 12.67
N SER A 56 -33.43 10.72 12.33
CA SER A 56 -32.70 9.48 12.09
C SER A 56 -32.06 9.00 13.39
N PHE A 57 -32.23 7.72 13.73
CA PHE A 57 -31.64 7.09 14.93
C PHE A 57 -30.12 6.83 14.78
N GLN A 58 -29.53 7.17 13.63
CA GLN A 58 -28.09 7.09 13.38
C GLN A 58 -27.58 8.46 12.90
N ARG A 59 -26.94 9.20 13.80
CA ARG A 59 -26.23 10.43 13.46
C ARG A 59 -24.84 10.08 12.92
N PRO A 60 -24.46 10.55 11.72
CA PRO A 60 -23.12 10.31 11.21
C PRO A 60 -22.07 11.01 12.09
N VAL A 61 -20.93 10.34 12.28
CA VAL A 61 -19.78 10.87 13.03
C VAL A 61 -18.62 11.01 12.07
N LEU A 62 -18.04 12.22 12.00
CA LEU A 62 -16.79 12.48 11.30
C LEU A 62 -15.68 12.62 12.33
N ILE A 63 -14.70 11.72 12.30
CA ILE A 63 -13.52 11.78 13.16
C ILE A 63 -12.36 12.32 12.33
N ILE A 64 -11.75 13.40 12.82
CA ILE A 64 -10.53 13.97 12.24
C ILE A 64 -9.40 13.64 13.22
N MET A 65 -8.35 12.99 12.72
CA MET A 65 -7.18 12.64 13.52
C MET A 65 -5.93 13.28 12.91
N ASP A 66 -5.00 13.67 13.77
CA ASP A 66 -3.64 14.01 13.36
C ASP A 66 -2.82 12.71 13.22
N ARG A 67 -1.96 12.64 12.20
CA ARG A 67 -1.03 11.53 12.01
C ARG A 67 -0.01 11.44 13.16
N ASN A 68 0.27 12.55 13.85
CA ASN A 68 1.18 12.60 15.00
C ASN A 68 0.79 11.63 16.13
N GLU A 69 -0.50 11.28 16.24
CA GLU A 69 -0.99 10.33 17.27
C GLU A 69 -0.51 8.89 17.03
N ASP A 70 -0.28 8.52 15.77
CA ASP A 70 0.19 7.17 15.41
C ASP A 70 1.03 7.20 14.13
N ILE A 71 2.31 7.53 14.33
CA ILE A 71 3.36 7.49 13.31
C ILE A 71 3.85 6.06 13.10
N ALA A 72 3.85 5.21 14.14
CA ALA A 72 4.38 3.85 14.07
C ALA A 72 3.64 3.00 13.02
N THR A 73 2.31 3.09 12.96
CA THR A 73 1.50 2.39 11.94
C THR A 73 1.86 2.81 10.52
N ALA A 74 2.22 4.08 10.28
CA ALA A 74 2.63 4.55 8.96
C ALA A 74 4.05 4.08 8.56
N LEU A 75 4.88 3.75 9.54
CA LEU A 75 6.24 3.24 9.34
C LEU A 75 6.31 1.71 9.32
N HIS A 76 5.36 1.01 9.92
CA HIS A 76 5.39 -0.45 10.02
C HIS A 76 5.29 -1.13 8.64
N HIS A 77 6.09 -2.16 8.40
CA HIS A 77 5.97 -2.96 7.18
C HIS A 77 4.64 -3.75 7.18
N PRO A 78 3.77 -3.55 6.18
CA PRO A 78 2.46 -4.17 6.19
C PRO A 78 2.52 -5.67 5.86
N SER A 79 1.54 -6.43 6.36
CA SER A 79 1.39 -7.87 6.10
C SER A 79 0.24 -8.22 5.15
N THR A 80 -0.65 -7.27 4.84
CA THR A 80 -1.77 -7.51 3.92
C THR A 80 -1.32 -7.36 2.46
N TYR A 81 -1.89 -8.15 1.55
CA TYR A 81 -1.47 -8.18 0.14
C TYR A 81 -1.50 -6.80 -0.54
N GLN A 82 -2.56 -6.02 -0.32
CA GLN A 82 -2.69 -4.68 -0.89
C GLN A 82 -1.61 -3.73 -0.42
N ALA A 83 -1.44 -3.64 0.90
CA ALA A 83 -0.48 -2.73 1.49
C ALA A 83 0.97 -3.16 1.19
N LEU A 84 1.22 -4.47 1.10
CA LEU A 84 2.53 -4.99 0.70
C LEU A 84 2.86 -4.68 -0.76
N VAL A 85 1.86 -4.76 -1.65
CA VAL A 85 2.02 -4.35 -3.06
C VAL A 85 2.25 -2.85 -3.18
N ASP A 86 1.60 -2.03 -2.35
CA ASP A 86 1.93 -0.61 -2.25
C ASP A 86 3.35 -0.37 -1.79
N ASP A 87 3.76 -1.04 -0.70
CA ASP A 87 5.08 -0.87 -0.10
C ASP A 87 6.22 -1.30 -1.04
N VAL A 88 6.01 -2.35 -1.83
CA VAL A 88 7.05 -2.95 -2.67
C VAL A 88 7.03 -2.44 -4.11
N LEU A 89 5.83 -2.18 -4.67
CA LEU A 89 5.65 -1.83 -6.09
C LEU A 89 5.09 -0.41 -6.30
N SER A 90 4.72 0.30 -5.23
CA SER A 90 4.18 1.67 -5.23
C SER A 90 2.91 1.84 -6.05
N ILE A 91 1.75 1.74 -5.39
CA ILE A 91 0.46 2.00 -6.00
C ILE A 91 0.29 3.52 -6.18
N GLN A 92 -0.12 3.93 -7.37
CA GLN A 92 -0.50 5.31 -7.64
C GLN A 92 -1.86 5.37 -8.31
N MET A 93 -2.84 6.00 -7.65
CA MET A 93 -4.20 6.17 -8.20
C MET A 93 -4.82 4.84 -8.65
N ASN A 94 -4.77 3.83 -7.77
CA ASN A 94 -5.19 2.45 -8.07
C ASN A 94 -4.49 1.85 -9.29
N ARG A 95 -3.21 2.17 -9.49
CA ARG A 95 -2.41 1.58 -10.56
C ARG A 95 -1.07 1.11 -10.04
N VAL A 96 -0.63 -0.05 -10.53
CA VAL A 96 0.71 -0.58 -10.29
C VAL A 96 1.41 -0.74 -11.63
N LYS A 97 2.69 -0.36 -11.68
CA LYS A 97 3.54 -0.57 -12.86
C LYS A 97 4.35 -1.85 -12.64
N VAL A 98 4.07 -2.89 -13.42
CA VAL A 98 4.82 -4.14 -13.37
C VAL A 98 5.47 -4.40 -14.72
N SER A 99 6.76 -4.75 -14.70
CA SER A 99 7.46 -5.23 -15.88
C SER A 99 7.13 -6.70 -16.09
N VAL A 100 6.40 -7.02 -17.15
CA VAL A 100 6.02 -8.40 -17.48
C VAL A 100 7.01 -8.93 -18.51
N LYS A 101 7.58 -10.12 -18.27
CA LYS A 101 8.58 -10.72 -19.17
C LYS A 101 7.99 -11.49 -20.36
N TYR A 102 6.67 -11.58 -20.52
CA TYR A 102 6.00 -12.36 -21.58
C TYR A 102 4.65 -11.74 -21.99
N PRO A 103 4.23 -11.74 -23.29
CA PRO A 103 4.98 -12.04 -24.51
C PRO A 103 5.62 -10.81 -25.18
N VAL A 104 5.46 -9.61 -24.61
CA VAL A 104 6.14 -8.39 -25.06
C VAL A 104 6.83 -7.77 -23.86
N ALA A 105 8.17 -7.72 -23.88
CA ALA A 105 8.94 -7.04 -22.84
C ALA A 105 8.51 -5.57 -22.79
N GLY A 106 7.83 -5.19 -21.71
CA GLY A 106 7.28 -3.85 -21.56
C GLY A 106 6.77 -3.59 -20.15
N THR A 107 6.69 -2.32 -19.79
CA THR A 107 6.06 -1.89 -18.54
C THR A 107 4.54 -1.89 -18.73
N THR A 108 3.86 -2.84 -18.11
CA THR A 108 2.40 -2.86 -18.09
C THR A 108 1.90 -2.08 -16.89
N VAL A 109 1.01 -1.12 -17.15
CA VAL A 109 0.26 -0.42 -16.10
C VAL A 109 -1.00 -1.21 -15.84
N VAL A 110 -1.15 -1.74 -14.64
CA VAL A 110 -2.33 -2.51 -14.23
C VAL A 110 -3.22 -1.63 -13.38
N MET A 111 -4.52 -1.61 -13.68
CA MET A 111 -5.54 -1.00 -12.83
C MET A 111 -5.91 -1.97 -11.71
N MET A 112 -5.87 -1.50 -10.47
CA MET A 112 -6.51 -2.17 -9.33
C MET A 112 -8.02 -2.15 -9.58
N THR A 113 -8.63 -3.33 -9.68
CA THR A 113 -10.09 -3.50 -9.84
C THR A 113 -10.68 -4.19 -8.61
N ASP A 114 -12.01 -4.26 -8.55
CA ASP A 114 -12.79 -4.76 -7.41
C ASP A 114 -12.41 -6.17 -6.91
N TRP A 115 -11.74 -6.95 -7.75
CA TRP A 115 -11.35 -8.33 -7.43
C TRP A 115 -10.26 -8.45 -6.35
N TRP A 116 -9.48 -7.37 -6.09
CA TRP A 116 -8.42 -7.38 -5.08
C TRP A 116 -8.94 -7.63 -3.64
N ASN A 117 -10.18 -7.24 -3.37
CA ASN A 117 -10.80 -7.29 -2.04
C ASN A 117 -11.14 -8.71 -1.57
N ALA A 118 -11.14 -9.70 -2.48
CA ALA A 118 -11.44 -11.09 -2.15
C ALA A 118 -10.15 -11.91 -2.09
N HIS A 119 -9.49 -11.94 -0.92
CA HIS A 119 -8.35 -12.84 -0.59
C HIS A 119 -7.57 -13.37 -1.81
N ALA A 120 -6.93 -12.45 -2.53
CA ALA A 120 -6.50 -12.64 -3.92
C ALA A 120 -5.45 -13.73 -4.15
N ILE A 121 -4.83 -14.26 -3.10
CA ILE A 121 -3.79 -15.30 -3.23
C ILE A 121 -4.45 -16.68 -3.38
N ASP A 122 -5.22 -17.12 -2.38
CA ASP A 122 -5.87 -18.44 -2.39
C ASP A 122 -6.99 -18.53 -3.44
N ALA A 123 -7.68 -17.41 -3.70
CA ALA A 123 -8.71 -17.34 -4.71
C ALA A 123 -8.14 -17.45 -6.13
N ASN A 124 -6.98 -16.83 -6.41
CA ASN A 124 -6.41 -16.81 -7.75
C ASN A 124 -5.93 -18.21 -8.20
N GLU A 125 -5.23 -18.96 -7.34
CA GLU A 125 -4.80 -20.33 -7.69
C GLU A 125 -6.01 -21.26 -7.91
N LYS A 126 -7.02 -21.15 -7.04
CA LYS A 126 -8.24 -21.97 -7.11
C LYS A 126 -9.10 -21.64 -8.33
N GLU A 127 -9.10 -20.40 -8.80
CA GLU A 127 -9.89 -19.96 -9.97
C GLU A 127 -9.16 -20.13 -11.31
N MET A 128 -7.83 -20.12 -11.36
CA MET A 128 -7.06 -20.28 -12.60
C MET A 128 -7.26 -21.65 -13.26
N LYS A 129 -7.22 -22.74 -12.48
CA LYS A 129 -7.37 -24.12 -12.98
C LYS A 129 -8.72 -24.35 -13.70
N PRO A 130 -9.89 -24.04 -13.10
CA PRO A 130 -11.18 -24.24 -13.76
C PRO A 130 -11.42 -23.27 -14.93
N VAL A 131 -10.91 -22.04 -14.88
CA VAL A 131 -11.04 -21.08 -16.00
C VAL A 131 -10.24 -21.57 -17.21
N THR A 132 -9.01 -22.03 -17.00
CA THR A 132 -8.17 -22.58 -18.08
C THR A 132 -8.77 -23.86 -18.67
N GLY A 133 -9.23 -24.79 -17.83
CA GLY A 133 -9.86 -26.02 -18.30
C GLY A 133 -11.17 -25.80 -19.07
N LYS A 134 -11.99 -24.83 -18.64
CA LYS A 134 -13.22 -24.46 -19.38
C LYS A 134 -12.91 -23.78 -20.72
N GLU A 135 -11.91 -22.89 -20.77
CA GLU A 135 -11.48 -22.25 -22.03
C GLU A 135 -10.97 -23.30 -23.03
N GLU A 136 -10.12 -24.22 -22.59
CA GLU A 136 -9.56 -25.28 -23.45
C GLU A 136 -10.63 -26.23 -23.97
N MET A 137 -11.57 -26.64 -23.12
CA MET A 137 -12.68 -27.51 -23.50
C MET A 137 -13.61 -26.86 -24.54
N ILE A 138 -13.94 -25.58 -24.37
CA ILE A 138 -14.77 -24.82 -25.31
C ILE A 138 -14.03 -24.61 -26.64
N ARG A 139 -12.73 -24.28 -26.61
CA ARG A 139 -11.89 -24.16 -27.82
C ARG A 139 -11.74 -25.48 -28.56
N ALA A 140 -11.61 -26.60 -27.84
CA ALA A 140 -11.54 -27.93 -28.44
C ALA A 140 -12.88 -28.32 -29.10
N GLN A 141 -14.02 -28.01 -28.46
CA GLN A 141 -15.34 -28.23 -29.03
C GLN A 141 -15.66 -27.35 -30.25
N THR A 142 -15.06 -26.16 -30.36
CA THR A 142 -15.27 -25.25 -31.51
C THR A 142 -14.26 -25.44 -32.65
N GLY A 143 -13.08 -26.01 -32.38
CA GLY A 143 -12.02 -26.22 -33.38
C GLY A 143 -11.96 -27.63 -34.00
N GLY A 144 -12.66 -28.61 -33.43
CA GLY A 144 -12.75 -29.97 -33.96
C GLY A 144 -13.86 -30.11 -35.00
N GLY A 145 -13.54 -30.59 -36.20
CA GLY A 145 -14.48 -30.79 -37.32
C GLY A 145 -15.59 -31.84 -37.12
N ASP A 146 -15.91 -32.21 -35.88
CA ASP A 146 -16.97 -33.16 -35.49
C ASP A 146 -18.10 -32.48 -34.69
N ALA A 147 -18.28 -31.17 -34.88
CA ALA A 147 -19.25 -30.33 -34.17
C ALA A 147 -20.72 -30.47 -34.64
N LEU A 148 -21.03 -31.46 -35.49
CA LEU A 148 -22.35 -31.57 -36.15
C LEU A 148 -23.37 -32.42 -35.37
N LEU A 149 -22.95 -33.22 -34.39
CA LEU A 149 -23.83 -34.27 -33.85
C LEU A 149 -24.52 -33.93 -32.51
N ASN A 150 -24.07 -32.93 -31.76
CA ASN A 150 -24.70 -32.54 -30.49
C ASN A 150 -25.00 -31.03 -30.44
N GLY A 151 -26.17 -30.63 -30.96
CA GLY A 151 -26.90 -29.42 -30.55
C GLY A 151 -26.23 -28.06 -30.79
N THR A 152 -26.60 -27.39 -31.88
CA THR A 152 -26.19 -26.00 -32.22
C THR A 152 -26.42 -24.97 -31.10
N LYS A 153 -27.38 -25.21 -30.19
CA LYS A 153 -27.67 -24.32 -29.05
C LYS A 153 -26.57 -24.31 -27.99
N ASP A 154 -25.96 -25.45 -27.68
CA ASP A 154 -24.93 -25.54 -26.64
C ASP A 154 -23.60 -24.96 -27.12
N LEU A 155 -23.29 -25.15 -28.41
CA LEU A 155 -22.16 -24.51 -29.08
C LEU A 155 -22.29 -22.99 -29.13
N VAL A 156 -23.48 -22.45 -29.44
CA VAL A 156 -23.72 -20.99 -29.45
C VAL A 156 -23.57 -20.39 -28.05
N ALA A 157 -24.12 -21.03 -27.02
CA ALA A 157 -23.97 -20.57 -25.63
C ALA A 157 -22.50 -20.66 -25.14
N ALA A 158 -21.76 -21.68 -25.56
CA ALA A 158 -20.34 -21.81 -25.24
C ALA A 158 -19.48 -20.73 -25.92
N VAL A 159 -19.78 -20.38 -27.17
CA VAL A 159 -19.11 -19.31 -27.91
C VAL A 159 -19.38 -17.94 -27.27
N ASP A 160 -20.61 -17.68 -26.81
CA ASP A 160 -20.97 -16.41 -26.15
C ASP A 160 -20.24 -16.20 -24.82
N THR A 161 -19.90 -17.27 -24.10
CA THR A 161 -19.20 -17.19 -22.80
C THR A 161 -17.68 -17.15 -22.91
N LEU A 162 -17.11 -17.49 -24.07
CA LEU A 162 -15.67 -17.58 -24.28
C LEU A 162 -14.94 -16.22 -24.10
N PRO A 163 -15.44 -15.08 -24.63
CA PRO A 163 -14.78 -13.78 -24.43
C PRO A 163 -14.64 -13.41 -22.94
N ALA A 164 -15.67 -13.69 -22.14
CA ALA A 164 -15.66 -13.42 -20.71
C ALA A 164 -14.65 -14.32 -19.95
N LEU A 165 -14.51 -15.59 -20.35
CA LEU A 165 -13.50 -16.49 -19.78
C LEU A 165 -12.07 -16.07 -20.13
N VAL A 166 -11.85 -15.64 -21.38
CA VAL A 166 -10.54 -15.13 -21.83
C VAL A 166 -10.16 -13.85 -21.08
N GLU A 167 -11.11 -12.92 -20.93
CA GLU A 167 -10.88 -11.69 -20.16
C GLU A 167 -10.60 -11.98 -18.68
N LYS A 168 -11.38 -12.89 -18.08
CA LYS A 168 -11.13 -13.35 -16.70
C LYS A 168 -9.74 -13.96 -16.57
N LYS A 169 -9.34 -14.87 -17.45
CA LYS A 169 -8.00 -15.49 -17.44
C LYS A 169 -6.89 -14.45 -17.56
N LYS A 170 -7.01 -13.51 -18.50
CA LYS A 170 -6.03 -12.43 -18.68
C LYS A 170 -5.89 -11.61 -17.39
N MET A 171 -7.00 -11.32 -16.72
CA MET A 171 -6.98 -10.64 -15.43
C MET A 171 -6.25 -11.47 -14.36
N LEU A 172 -6.60 -12.76 -14.19
CA LEU A 172 -5.92 -13.66 -13.25
C LEU A 172 -4.39 -13.75 -13.49
N GLU A 173 -3.97 -13.84 -14.75
CA GLU A 173 -2.54 -13.85 -15.15
C GLU A 173 -1.82 -12.57 -14.74
N VAL A 174 -2.46 -11.42 -14.88
CA VAL A 174 -1.91 -10.12 -14.45
C VAL A 174 -1.68 -10.10 -12.93
N HIS A 175 -2.62 -10.63 -12.13
CA HIS A 175 -2.45 -10.70 -10.68
C HIS A 175 -1.35 -11.68 -10.26
N THR A 176 -1.21 -12.81 -10.96
CA THR A 176 -0.08 -13.73 -10.76
C THR A 176 1.26 -13.03 -11.01
N ASN A 177 1.34 -12.17 -12.03
CA ASN A 177 2.53 -11.38 -12.30
C ASN A 177 2.81 -10.33 -11.21
N ILE A 178 1.78 -9.62 -10.73
CA ILE A 178 1.92 -8.67 -9.60
C ILE A 178 2.39 -9.40 -8.35
N PHE A 179 1.78 -10.54 -8.04
CA PHE A 179 2.16 -11.38 -6.90
C PHE A 179 3.63 -11.80 -6.99
N HIS A 180 4.07 -12.34 -8.14
CA HIS A 180 5.47 -12.71 -8.32
C HIS A 180 6.41 -11.51 -8.17
N ALA A 181 6.07 -10.35 -8.73
CA ALA A 181 6.89 -9.15 -8.62
C ALA A 181 6.98 -8.64 -7.16
N ALA A 182 5.86 -8.61 -6.44
CA ALA A 182 5.82 -8.23 -5.03
C ALA A 182 6.60 -9.23 -4.18
N PHE A 183 6.37 -10.52 -4.36
CA PHE A 183 7.06 -11.59 -3.62
C PHE A 183 8.58 -11.55 -3.84
N GLN A 184 9.04 -11.32 -5.07
CA GLN A 184 10.47 -11.11 -5.35
C GLN A 184 11.03 -9.92 -4.57
N GLY A 185 10.30 -8.80 -4.50
CA GLY A 185 10.73 -7.63 -3.72
C GLY A 185 10.77 -7.90 -2.22
N VAL A 186 9.78 -8.62 -1.68
CA VAL A 186 9.70 -9.06 -0.28
C VAL A 186 10.89 -9.92 0.09
N THR A 187 11.17 -10.96 -0.71
CA THR A 187 12.30 -11.87 -0.47
C THR A 187 13.63 -11.14 -0.60
N LYS A 188 13.81 -10.32 -1.65
CA LYS A 188 15.05 -9.56 -1.86
C LYS A 188 15.36 -8.61 -0.70
N ARG A 189 14.33 -7.97 -0.13
CA ARG A 189 14.48 -7.02 1.00
C ARG A 189 14.49 -7.72 2.36
N HIS A 190 14.18 -9.01 2.44
CA HIS A 190 13.97 -9.73 3.71
C HIS A 190 12.94 -9.03 4.62
N ILE A 191 11.85 -8.51 4.03
CA ILE A 191 10.81 -7.76 4.76
C ILE A 191 10.26 -8.50 5.99
N PRO A 192 10.04 -9.84 5.97
CA PRO A 192 9.53 -10.54 7.15
C PRO A 192 10.40 -10.38 8.40
N SER A 193 11.73 -10.29 8.25
CA SER A 193 12.65 -10.06 9.35
C SER A 193 12.47 -8.68 9.98
N TYR A 194 12.26 -7.65 9.16
CA TYR A 194 11.96 -6.29 9.62
C TYR A 194 10.58 -6.24 10.28
N SER A 195 9.53 -6.69 9.58
CA SER A 195 8.14 -6.62 10.05
C SER A 195 7.93 -7.33 11.39
N MET A 196 8.54 -8.51 11.60
CA MET A 196 8.42 -9.24 12.86
C MET A 196 9.02 -8.45 14.05
N LEU A 197 10.20 -7.86 13.87
CA LEU A 197 10.83 -7.06 14.91
C LEU A 197 10.08 -5.76 15.17
N GLU A 198 9.61 -5.09 14.12
CA GLU A 198 8.79 -3.88 14.23
C GLU A 198 7.49 -4.16 14.98
N GLN A 199 6.78 -5.25 14.66
CA GLN A 199 5.56 -5.65 15.36
C GLN A 199 5.83 -5.92 16.84
N ASN A 200 6.90 -6.66 17.17
CA ASN A 200 7.28 -6.91 18.56
C ASN A 200 7.56 -5.60 19.32
N LEU A 201 8.22 -4.63 18.69
CA LEU A 201 8.47 -3.30 19.27
C LEU A 201 7.17 -2.53 19.49
N ILE A 202 6.25 -2.54 18.52
CA ILE A 202 4.96 -1.86 18.60
C ILE A 202 4.08 -2.45 19.71
N ASP A 203 4.07 -3.78 19.84
CA ASP A 203 3.30 -4.50 20.87
C ASP A 203 3.92 -4.38 22.28
N GLY A 204 5.10 -3.75 22.41
CA GLY A 204 5.83 -3.66 23.67
C GLY A 204 6.43 -5.00 24.13
N SER A 205 6.58 -5.96 23.21
CA SER A 205 7.24 -7.24 23.47
C SER A 205 8.75 -7.05 23.62
N HIS A 206 9.39 -8.00 24.29
CA HIS A 206 10.86 -7.98 24.42
C HIS A 206 11.52 -8.21 23.05
N VAL A 207 12.41 -7.29 22.67
CA VAL A 207 13.23 -7.38 21.46
C VAL A 207 14.71 -7.28 21.83
N ASP A 208 15.52 -8.25 21.39
CA ASP A 208 16.97 -8.20 21.60
C ASP A 208 17.58 -7.08 20.74
N LYS A 209 18.28 -6.16 21.39
CA LYS A 209 18.98 -5.04 20.74
C LYS A 209 20.01 -5.55 19.71
N THR A 210 20.58 -6.73 19.94
CA THR A 210 21.55 -7.34 19.04
C THR A 210 20.92 -7.67 17.69
N GLU A 211 19.69 -8.18 17.68
CA GLU A 211 18.95 -8.50 16.45
C GLU A 211 18.63 -7.24 15.64
N VAL A 212 18.23 -6.16 16.32
CA VAL A 212 18.01 -4.85 15.69
C VAL A 212 19.29 -4.34 15.04
N LEU A 213 20.42 -4.35 15.77
CA LEU A 213 21.70 -3.90 15.25
C LEU A 213 22.19 -4.74 14.07
N GLN A 214 21.95 -6.06 14.07
CA GLN A 214 22.30 -6.95 12.96
C GLN A 214 21.56 -6.58 11.67
N LEU A 215 20.25 -6.31 11.74
CA LEU A 215 19.50 -5.88 10.55
C LEU A 215 19.93 -4.50 10.06
N LEU A 216 20.16 -3.54 10.97
CA LEU A 216 20.61 -2.20 10.60
C LEU A 216 22.01 -2.23 9.93
N ALA A 217 22.90 -3.09 10.40
CA ALA A 217 24.26 -3.24 9.86
C ALA A 217 24.35 -4.11 8.60
N SER A 218 23.34 -4.93 8.31
CA SER A 218 23.37 -5.88 7.18
C SER A 218 23.50 -5.18 5.82
N THR A 219 24.47 -5.57 5.01
CA THR A 219 24.61 -5.06 3.62
C THR A 219 23.76 -5.85 2.62
N GLU A 220 23.21 -6.99 3.03
CA GLU A 220 22.45 -7.90 2.17
C GLU A 220 20.94 -7.79 2.37
N MET A 221 20.49 -7.30 3.53
CA MET A 221 19.08 -7.26 3.93
C MET A 221 18.54 -5.84 4.02
N GLY A 222 17.36 -5.65 3.44
CA GLY A 222 16.63 -4.39 3.48
C GLY A 222 17.26 -3.28 2.63
N THR A 223 16.42 -2.30 2.31
CA THR A 223 16.86 -1.03 1.76
C THR A 223 17.20 -0.05 2.87
N MET A 224 17.75 1.10 2.49
CA MET A 224 17.97 2.20 3.42
C MET A 224 16.67 2.68 4.08
N ALA A 225 15.56 2.67 3.33
CA ALA A 225 14.26 3.05 3.86
C ALA A 225 13.78 2.06 4.94
N ASP A 226 13.97 0.77 4.71
CA ASP A 226 13.56 -0.29 5.65
C ASP A 226 14.30 -0.15 6.99
N LYS A 227 15.60 0.13 6.91
CA LYS A 227 16.45 0.40 8.08
C LYS A 227 16.02 1.66 8.84
N MET A 228 15.67 2.74 8.12
CA MET A 228 15.16 3.96 8.77
C MET A 228 13.84 3.72 9.47
N ARG A 229 12.93 2.95 8.85
CA ARG A 229 11.63 2.62 9.44
C ARG A 229 11.81 1.83 10.73
N LEU A 230 12.62 0.77 10.72
CA LEU A 230 12.95 -0.01 11.91
C LEU A 230 13.57 0.87 13.00
N LEU A 231 14.53 1.73 12.64
CA LEU A 231 15.18 2.63 13.59
C LEU A 231 14.18 3.61 14.23
N MET A 232 13.31 4.23 13.42
CA MET A 232 12.28 5.15 13.91
C MET A 232 11.28 4.43 14.81
N ILE A 233 10.79 3.26 14.42
CA ILE A 233 9.88 2.44 15.25
C ILE A 233 10.53 2.07 16.58
N TYR A 234 11.80 1.64 16.55
CA TYR A 234 12.57 1.34 17.76
C TYR A 234 12.60 2.55 18.72
N PHE A 235 12.86 3.76 18.22
CA PHE A 235 12.86 4.97 19.07
C PHE A 235 11.46 5.35 19.57
N LEU A 236 10.44 5.23 18.73
CA LEU A 236 9.05 5.51 19.11
C LEU A 236 8.55 4.55 20.21
N SER A 237 8.88 3.27 20.09
CA SER A 237 8.44 2.22 21.01
C SER A 237 9.23 2.16 22.32
N THR A 238 10.52 2.49 22.30
CA THR A 238 11.37 2.35 23.51
C THR A 238 11.36 3.55 24.44
N MET A 239 10.71 4.67 24.06
CA MET A 239 10.44 5.84 24.92
C MET A 239 11.64 6.32 25.76
N CYS A 240 12.87 6.15 25.27
CA CYS A 240 14.06 6.73 25.88
C CYS A 240 14.32 8.12 25.28
N CYS A 241 13.44 9.06 25.58
CA CYS A 241 13.75 10.50 25.53
C CYS A 241 14.73 10.91 26.65
N ASN A 242 15.82 10.14 26.81
CA ASN A 242 16.92 10.45 27.70
C ASN A 242 18.17 10.70 26.85
N ILE A 243 18.11 11.74 26.00
CA ILE A 243 19.26 12.26 25.26
C ILE A 243 20.43 12.59 26.21
N ARG A 244 20.19 12.79 27.52
CA ARG A 244 21.24 12.98 28.54
C ARG A 244 21.85 11.68 29.11
N ALA A 245 21.12 10.57 29.21
CA ALA A 245 21.69 9.29 29.64
C ALA A 245 22.37 8.53 28.49
N ALA A 246 22.08 8.96 27.26
CA ALA A 246 22.69 8.45 26.05
C ALA A 246 24.20 8.78 25.93
N GLY A 247 24.73 9.70 26.74
CA GLY A 247 26.17 9.96 26.84
C GLY A 247 26.99 8.75 27.34
N GLY A 248 26.34 7.76 27.97
CA GLY A 248 26.98 6.49 28.35
C GLY A 248 26.69 5.32 27.39
N LEU A 249 25.54 5.32 26.71
CA LEU A 249 25.14 4.23 25.81
C LEU A 249 25.70 4.40 24.39
N TYR A 250 26.03 5.64 23.99
CA TYR A 250 26.71 5.94 22.72
C TYR A 250 28.24 5.89 22.82
N ALA A 251 28.82 5.60 23.99
CA ALA A 251 30.27 5.57 24.18
C ALA A 251 30.99 4.42 23.43
N GLY A 252 30.25 3.54 22.73
CA GLY A 252 30.83 2.46 21.93
C GLY A 252 30.05 2.06 20.68
N VAL A 253 28.94 2.73 20.37
CA VAL A 253 28.19 2.50 19.11
C VAL A 253 27.83 3.84 18.52
N GLU A 254 28.75 4.40 17.73
CA GLU A 254 28.45 5.51 16.82
C GLU A 254 27.51 4.99 15.71
N VAL A 255 26.23 4.80 16.03
CA VAL A 255 25.18 4.68 15.01
C VAL A 255 24.84 6.10 14.56
N SER A 256 25.83 6.84 14.05
CA SER A 256 25.55 8.14 13.46
C SER A 256 24.86 7.91 12.12
N PRO A 257 23.88 8.75 11.74
CA PRO A 257 23.30 8.65 10.43
C PRO A 257 24.38 8.71 9.32
N GLN A 258 25.46 9.47 9.52
CA GLN A 258 26.59 9.48 8.60
C GLN A 258 27.36 8.14 8.55
N ALA A 259 27.58 7.48 9.69
CA ALA A 259 28.30 6.19 9.78
C ALA A 259 27.53 5.03 9.12
N LEU A 260 26.21 5.13 9.05
CA LEU A 260 25.35 4.19 8.33
C LEU A 260 25.07 4.62 6.87
N GLY A 261 25.72 5.68 6.37
CA GLY A 261 25.59 6.15 4.98
C GLY A 261 24.31 6.94 4.69
N PHE A 262 23.61 7.45 5.71
CA PHE A 262 22.48 8.33 5.54
C PHE A 262 22.92 9.76 5.19
N SER A 263 22.30 10.36 4.17
CA SER A 263 22.36 11.81 3.96
C SER A 263 21.55 12.49 5.08
N THR A 264 22.20 13.30 5.91
CA THR A 264 21.60 13.96 7.08
C THR A 264 20.70 15.16 6.74
N THR A 265 20.04 15.16 5.58
CA THR A 265 19.05 16.21 5.26
C THR A 265 17.81 16.14 6.14
N CYS A 266 17.57 15.04 6.85
CA CYS A 266 16.68 15.05 8.02
C CYS A 266 17.43 15.68 9.19
N GLN A 267 17.46 17.01 9.24
CA GLN A 267 17.79 17.74 10.45
C GLN A 267 16.92 17.20 11.59
N CYS A 268 17.55 16.73 12.65
CA CYS A 268 16.86 16.48 13.91
C CYS A 268 16.05 17.73 14.27
N TRP A 269 14.80 17.54 14.68
CA TRP A 269 13.83 18.58 15.03
C TRP A 269 14.21 19.45 16.25
N SER A 270 15.46 19.40 16.70
CA SER A 270 15.95 20.17 17.83
C SER A 270 17.37 20.64 17.56
N GLU A 271 17.50 21.80 16.94
CA GLU A 271 18.37 22.88 17.42
C GLU A 271 18.08 24.15 16.60
N PRO A 272 17.75 25.29 17.23
CA PRO A 272 17.82 26.56 16.55
C PRO A 272 19.28 26.83 16.19
N ALA A 273 19.54 27.05 14.90
CA ALA A 273 20.83 27.56 14.45
C ALA A 273 21.10 28.89 15.18
N VAL A 274 22.12 28.89 16.04
CA VAL A 274 22.76 30.11 16.55
C VAL A 274 23.71 30.63 15.48
#